data_AF-A0A6L5BZB8-F1
#
_entry.id   AF-A0A6L5BZB8-F1
#
_cell.length_a   1.000
_cell.length_b   1.000
_cell.length_c   1.000
_cell.angle_alpha   90.00
_cell.angle_beta   90.00
_cell.angle_gamma   90.00
#
_symmetry.space_group_name_H-M   'P 1'
#
loop_
_entity.id
_entity.type
_entity.pdbx_description
1 polymer ?
#
loop_
_entity_poly.entity_id
_entity_poly.type
_entity_poly.pdbx_seq_one_letter_code
_entity_poly.pdbx_strand_id
1 'polypeptide(L)'
;MATIRARKCNDGSISYTAKIRLVRDGAQVYQESQTFARKEAAKAWVRIREAEFDQPDAIERASRKGVTVKEMIEHYSLERKKVPSLDKT
;
A
#
# COMPACT_ATOMS: atom_id res chain seq x y z
N MET A 1 7.86 -9.59 3.87
CA MET A 1 8.43 -10.94 3.63
C MET A 1 7.68 -11.61 2.50
N ALA A 2 8.39 -12.06 1.46
CA ALA A 2 7.81 -12.86 0.38
C ALA A 2 7.85 -14.36 0.69
N THR A 3 6.86 -15.11 0.22
CA THR A 3 6.75 -16.57 0.39
C THR A 3 6.24 -17.21 -0.88
N ILE A 4 6.90 -18.26 -1.35
CA ILE A 4 6.47 -19.03 -2.52
C ILE A 4 5.96 -20.39 -2.03
N ARG A 5 4.68 -20.67 -2.26
CA ARG A 5 4.05 -21.96 -1.95
C ARG A 5 3.89 -22.77 -3.22
N ALA A 6 4.38 -24.01 -3.21
CA ALA A 6 4.08 -24.98 -4.25
C ALA A 6 2.83 -25.79 -3.87
N ARG A 7 1.92 -26.01 -4.82
CA ARG A 7 0.76 -26.89 -4.69
C ARG A 7 0.72 -27.84 -5.87
N LYS A 8 0.57 -29.14 -5.60
CA LYS A 8 0.28 -30.14 -6.63
C LYS A 8 -1.21 -30.09 -6.97
N CYS A 9 -1.52 -29.91 -8.25
CA CYS A 9 -2.88 -29.92 -8.78
C CYS A 9 -3.36 -31.36 -9.00
N ASN A 10 -4.68 -31.52 -9.13
CA ASN A 10 -5.29 -32.83 -9.41
C ASN A 10 -4.76 -33.43 -10.72
N ASP A 11 -4.49 -32.57 -11.70
CA ASP A 11 -3.90 -32.91 -13.01
C ASP A 11 -2.38 -33.19 -12.94
N GLY A 12 -1.81 -33.36 -11.75
CA GLY A 12 -0.38 -33.67 -11.55
C GLY A 12 0.59 -32.48 -11.75
N SER A 13 0.15 -31.40 -12.39
CA SER A 13 0.91 -30.16 -12.53
C SER A 13 1.20 -29.47 -11.19
N ILE A 14 2.26 -28.67 -11.12
CA ILE A 14 2.64 -27.92 -9.91
C ILE A 14 2.39 -26.43 -10.15
N SER A 15 1.55 -25.83 -9.31
CA SER A 15 1.35 -24.38 -9.27
C SER A 15 2.19 -23.75 -8.16
N TYR A 16 2.83 -22.63 -8.47
CA TYR A 16 3.66 -21.86 -7.56
C TYR A 16 2.97 -20.53 -7.27
N THR A 17 2.46 -20.35 -6.06
CA THR A 17 1.88 -19.09 -5.62
C THR A 17 2.90 -18.31 -4.82
N ALA A 18 3.32 -17.16 -5.36
CA ALA A 18 4.08 -16.17 -4.62
C ALA A 18 3.13 -15.26 -3.84
N LYS A 19 3.44 -14.99 -2.58
CA LYS A 19 2.73 -14.06 -1.70
C LYS A 19 3.72 -13.06 -1.14
N ILE A 20 3.43 -11.77 -1.25
CA ILE A 20 4.22 -10.68 -0.69
C ILE A 20 3.37 -9.99 0.36
N ARG A 21 3.93 -9.85 1.57
CA ARG A 21 3.32 -9.12 2.68
C ARG A 21 4.26 -8.03 3.15
N LEU A 22 3.75 -6.81 3.28
CA LEU A 22 4.44 -5.68 3.87
C LEU A 22 3.72 -5.27 5.15
N VAL A 23 4.46 -5.34 6.27
CA VAL A 23 4.03 -4.86 7.57
C VAL A 23 4.96 -3.72 7.95
N ARG A 24 4.41 -2.55 8.25
CA ARG A 24 5.16 -1.37 8.69
C ARG A 24 4.45 -0.80 9.92
N ASP A 25 5.21 -0.46 10.95
CA ASP A 25 4.69 0.06 12.23
C ASP A 25 3.60 -0.83 12.87
N GLY A 26 3.75 -2.16 12.73
CA GLY A 26 2.80 -3.13 13.27
C GLY A 26 1.49 -3.27 12.49
N ALA A 27 1.26 -2.47 11.45
CA ALA A 27 0.08 -2.56 10.59
C ALA A 27 0.40 -3.22 9.24
N GLN A 28 -0.50 -4.06 8.75
CA GLN A 28 -0.39 -4.65 7.41
C GLN A 28 -0.78 -3.60 6.37
N VAL A 29 0.21 -3.03 5.69
CA VAL A 29 0.01 -1.95 4.70
C VAL A 29 -0.33 -2.50 3.32
N TYR A 30 0.26 -3.64 2.95
CA TYR A 30 0.11 -4.18 1.60
C TYR A 30 0.20 -5.71 1.55
N GLN A 31 -0.61 -6.30 0.66
CA GLN A 31 -0.58 -7.72 0.35
C GLN A 31 -0.84 -7.96 -1.14
N GLU A 32 0.05 -8.70 -1.79
CA GLU A 32 -0.14 -9.16 -3.17
C GLU A 32 0.14 -10.66 -3.27
N SER A 33 -0.59 -11.33 -4.15
CA SER A 33 -0.34 -12.74 -4.47
C SER A 33 -0.53 -13.01 -5.94
N GLN A 34 0.41 -13.75 -6.53
CA GLN A 34 0.34 -14.17 -7.92
C GLN A 34 0.73 -15.64 -8.06
N THR A 35 0.05 -16.35 -8.96
CA THR A 35 0.27 -17.78 -9.20
C THR A 35 0.90 -18.00 -10.57
N PHE A 36 1.91 -18.87 -10.61
CA PHE A 36 2.69 -19.19 -11.79
C PHE A 36 2.78 -20.70 -11.99
N ALA A 37 2.91 -21.14 -13.24
CA ALA A 37 3.17 -22.54 -13.56
C ALA A 37 4.63 -22.96 -13.32
N ARG A 38 5.57 -22.00 -13.31
CA ARG A 38 7.02 -22.25 -13.15
C ARG A 38 7.57 -21.59 -11.89
N LYS A 39 8.45 -22.30 -11.18
CA LYS A 39 9.12 -21.81 -9.96
C LYS A 39 10.01 -20.60 -10.22
N GLU A 40 10.72 -20.59 -11.35
CA GLU A 40 11.62 -19.51 -11.75
C GLU A 40 10.87 -18.21 -12.02
N ALA A 41 9.72 -18.29 -12.70
CA ALA A 41 8.84 -17.14 -12.92
C ALA A 41 8.36 -16.54 -11.59
N ALA A 42 7.96 -17.38 -10.64
CA ALA A 42 7.57 -16.93 -9.30
C ALA A 42 8.73 -16.25 -8.55
N LYS A 43 9.96 -16.76 -8.65
CA LYS A 43 11.15 -16.15 -8.05
C LYS A 43 11.50 -14.80 -8.69
N ALA A 44 11.50 -14.73 -10.01
CA ALA A 44 11.80 -13.49 -10.75
C ALA A 44 10.76 -12.41 -10.43
N TRP A 45 9.49 -12.78 -10.39
CA TRP A 45 8.41 -11.88 -10.03
C TRP A 45 8.56 -11.32 -8.61
N VAL A 46 8.83 -12.19 -7.63
CA VAL A 46 9.11 -11.75 -6.25
C VAL A 46 10.28 -10.77 -6.21
N ARG A 47 11.39 -11.05 -6.91
CA ARG A 47 12.57 -10.18 -6.93
C ARG A 47 12.27 -8.80 -7.51
N ILE A 48 11.51 -8.73 -8.60
CA ILE A 48 11.12 -7.46 -9.23
C ILE A 48 10.23 -6.67 -8.27
N ARG A 49 9.22 -7.31 -7.68
CA ARG A 49 8.31 -6.66 -6.73
C ARG A 49 8.99 -6.22 -5.44
N GLU A 50 9.89 -7.03 -4.88
CA GLU A 50 10.68 -6.62 -3.70
C GLU A 50 11.53 -5.38 -3.99
N ALA A 51 12.15 -5.29 -5.18
CA ALA A 51 12.91 -4.10 -5.58
C ALA A 51 12.02 -2.85 -5.76
N GLU A 52 10.78 -3.01 -6.20
CA GLU A 52 9.78 -1.91 -6.26
C GLU A 52 9.37 -1.45 -4.85
N PHE A 53 9.26 -2.36 -3.88
CA PHE A 53 8.92 -2.01 -2.50
C PHE A 53 10.07 -1.36 -1.72
N ASP A 54 11.32 -1.62 -2.10
CA ASP A 54 12.49 -0.95 -1.52
C ASP A 54 12.54 0.54 -1.91
N GLN A 55 11.83 0.98 -2.95
CA GLN A 55 11.65 2.39 -3.30
C GLN A 55 10.46 2.99 -2.52
N PRO A 56 10.70 3.81 -1.45
CA PRO A 56 9.65 4.15 -0.47
C PRO A 56 8.64 5.21 -0.96
N ASP A 57 8.89 5.85 -2.10
CA ASP A 57 8.22 7.10 -2.52
C ASP A 57 6.76 6.94 -2.98
N ALA A 58 6.29 5.72 -3.21
CA ALA A 58 4.89 5.45 -3.56
C ALA A 58 4.00 5.15 -2.34
N ILE A 59 4.58 4.57 -1.28
CA ILE A 59 3.84 4.13 -0.09
C ILE A 59 3.46 5.32 0.79
N GLU A 60 4.31 6.35 0.87
CA GLU A 60 3.97 7.60 1.59
C GLU A 60 2.78 8.34 0.97
N ARG A 61 2.63 8.30 -0.36
CA ARG A 61 1.49 8.93 -1.04
C ARG A 61 0.18 8.18 -0.80
N ALA A 62 0.20 6.85 -0.76
CA ALA A 62 -0.97 6.03 -0.44
C ALA A 62 -1.30 6.02 1.06
N SER A 63 -0.29 6.21 1.93
CA SER A 63 -0.43 6.27 3.39
C SER A 63 -0.74 7.67 3.92
N ARG A 64 -0.93 8.68 3.05
CA ARG A 64 -1.47 9.97 3.48
C ARG A 64 -2.83 9.72 4.10
N LYS A 65 -2.94 9.87 5.42
CA LYS A 65 -4.22 10.04 6.10
C LYS A 65 -4.94 11.16 5.35
N GLY A 66 -6.02 10.81 4.65
CA GLY A 66 -6.89 11.82 4.05
C GLY A 66 -7.34 12.76 5.15
N VAL A 67 -7.36 14.06 4.86
CA VAL A 67 -7.86 15.06 5.80
C VAL A 67 -9.35 14.81 5.97
N THR A 68 -9.80 14.65 7.21
CA THR A 68 -11.21 14.46 7.52
C THR A 68 -11.97 15.77 7.27
N VAL A 69 -13.26 15.67 6.92
CA VAL A 69 -14.12 16.86 6.76
C VAL A 69 -14.10 17.73 8.02
N LYS A 70 -13.98 17.10 9.20
CA LYS A 70 -13.85 17.80 10.49
C LYS A 70 -12.60 18.69 10.55
N GLU A 71 -11.43 18.15 10.20
CA GLU A 71 -10.18 18.91 10.17
C GLU A 71 -10.25 20.06 9.15
N MET A 72 -10.95 19.85 8.03
CA MET A 72 -11.17 20.89 7.03
C MET A 72 -12.09 22.02 7.53
N ILE A 73 -13.13 21.68 8.31
CA ILE A 73 -14.02 22.65 8.97
C ILE A 73 -13.27 23.44 10.05
N GLU A 74 -12.46 22.76 10.86
CA GLU A 74 -11.65 23.40 11.90
C GLU A 74 -10.64 24.39 11.30
N HIS A 75 -9.96 23.99 10.22
CA HIS A 75 -9.06 24.86 9.48
C HIS A 75 -9.79 26.09 8.90
N TYR A 76 -10.91 25.89 8.23
CA TYR A 76 -11.71 26.98 7.65
C TYR A 76 -12.21 27.96 8.72
N SER A 77 -12.60 27.45 9.89
CA SER A 77 -13.04 28.26 11.03
C SER A 77 -11.88 29.05 11.65
N LEU A 78 -10.67 28.47 11.71
CA LEU A 78 -9.46 29.14 12.18
C LEU A 78 -9.01 30.25 11.23
N GLU A 79 -9.01 30.00 9.93
CA GLU A 79 -8.70 31.00 8.92
C GLU A 79 -9.68 32.18 8.98
N ARG A 80 -10.98 31.92 9.10
CA ARG A 80 -12.00 32.99 9.19
C ARG A 80 -11.88 33.83 10.45
N LYS A 81 -11.49 33.23 11.59
CA LYS A 81 -11.27 33.96 12.85
C LYS A 81 -10.04 34.86 12.83
N LYS A 82 -9.08 34.56 11.95
CA LYS A 82 -7.84 35.35 11.80
C LYS A 82 -8.04 36.61 10.95
N VAL A 83 -9.14 36.69 10.21
CA VAL A 83 -9.54 37.93 9.51
C VAL A 83 -10.28 38.82 10.52
N PRO A 84 -9.75 39.99 10.90
CA PRO A 84 -10.53 40.96 11.65
C PRO A 84 -11.77 41.31 10.84
N SER A 85 -12.91 41.48 11.50
CA SER A 85 -14.12 42.00 10.87
C SER A 85 -13.75 43.24 10.07
N LEU A 86 -13.90 43.18 8.74
CA LEU A 86 -13.89 44.37 7.93
C LEU A 86 -15.19 45.10 8.31
N ASP A 87 -15.07 45.96 9.33
CA ASP A 87 -16.14 46.84 9.76
C ASP A 87 -16.62 47.61 8.54
N LYS A 88 -17.93 47.56 8.31
CA LYS A 88 -18.56 48.14 7.13
C LYS A 88 -18.72 49.63 7.38
N THR A 89 -18.16 50.45 6.48
CA THR A 89 -18.56 51.85 6.28
C THR A 89 -19.90 51.91 5.55
#